data_AF-A0A0Q9UEN0-F1
#
_entry.id   AF-A0A0Q9UEN0-F1
#
_cell.length_a   1.000
_cell.length_b   1.000
_cell.length_c   1.000
_cell.angle_alpha   90.00
_cell.angle_beta   90.00
_cell.angle_gamma   90.00
#
_symmetry.space_group_name_H-M   'P 1'
#
loop_
_entity.id
_entity.type
_entity.pdbx_description
1 polymer ?
#
loop_
_entity_poly.entity_id
_entity_poly.type
_entity_poly.pdbx_seq_one_letter_code
_entity_poly.pdbx_strand_id
1 'polypeptide(L)'
;MSHPEQLAFFAAVARANRGLLADGRLIEIGSYDVNGSIRSLFPARDYVGVDLVAGPGVDIVSFGHDINLPDSHFDAALSGECFEHDPHWKDTFSNMARLTRPGGLVAFTCASTGRPEHGTIRSRAVESPGTQAEGIDYYQNLSEQDFGGLPLEELFSAYRFWYLPTSFDLYFAGVRRGGEGAHLPDPTEVAQIAHLMRLGHRVARLPLRVALRVLPAQRYQRVILPYWTALLRLRTRFGGTIAS
;
A
#
# COMPACT_ATOMS: atom_id res chain seq x y z
N MET A 1 5.82 -3.32 -3.55
CA MET A 1 7.24 -2.89 -3.43
C MET A 1 7.34 -1.42 -3.03
N SER A 2 8.31 -1.06 -2.20
CA SER A 2 8.50 0.32 -1.74
C SER A 2 9.05 1.26 -2.81
N HIS A 3 8.59 2.51 -2.79
CA HIS A 3 9.04 3.58 -3.69
C HIS A 3 8.87 4.99 -3.10
N PRO A 4 9.52 6.03 -3.66
CA PRO A 4 9.58 7.35 -3.04
C PRO A 4 8.22 8.00 -2.76
N GLU A 5 7.25 7.86 -3.66
CA GLU A 5 5.91 8.41 -3.50
C GLU A 5 5.15 7.76 -2.34
N GLN A 6 5.26 6.43 -2.21
CA GLN A 6 4.69 5.67 -1.10
C GLN A 6 5.30 6.09 0.23
N LEU A 7 6.64 6.16 0.30
CA LEU A 7 7.35 6.60 1.50
C LEU A 7 6.98 8.04 1.88
N ALA A 8 6.78 8.91 0.90
CA ALA A 8 6.35 10.29 1.16
C ALA A 8 4.92 10.36 1.72
N PHE A 9 4.01 9.51 1.25
CA PHE A 9 2.66 9.42 1.80
C PHE A 9 2.70 8.97 3.26
N PHE A 10 3.42 7.88 3.56
CA PHE A 10 3.56 7.42 4.94
C PHE A 10 4.31 8.41 5.83
N ALA A 11 5.27 9.18 5.30
CA ALA A 11 5.92 10.25 6.04
C ALA A 11 4.95 11.39 6.38
N ALA A 12 4.04 11.75 5.47
CA ALA A 12 2.97 12.72 5.73
C ALA A 12 2.02 12.21 6.82
N VAL A 13 1.61 10.94 6.73
CA VAL A 13 0.79 10.27 7.75
C VAL A 13 1.49 10.26 9.12
N ALA A 14 2.76 9.86 9.18
CA ALA A 14 3.53 9.85 10.42
C ALA A 14 3.67 11.27 11.02
N ARG A 15 3.90 12.28 10.19
CA ARG A 15 4.04 13.67 10.65
C ARG A 15 2.75 14.23 11.24
N ALA A 16 1.60 13.94 10.62
CA ALA A 16 0.29 14.34 11.11
C ALA A 16 -0.06 13.68 12.46
N ASN A 17 0.57 12.55 12.80
CA ASN A 17 0.23 11.72 13.95
C ASN A 17 1.38 11.57 14.97
N ARG A 18 2.43 12.41 14.93
CA ARG A 18 3.62 12.25 15.79
C ARG A 18 3.31 12.05 17.27
N GLY A 19 2.37 12.83 17.81
CA GLY A 19 1.98 12.73 19.23
C GLY A 19 1.33 11.39 19.58
N LEU A 20 0.51 10.84 18.67
CA LEU A 20 -0.12 9.53 18.84
C LEU A 20 0.89 8.39 18.69
N LEU A 21 1.88 8.57 17.82
CA LEU A 21 2.81 7.50 17.45
C LEU A 21 4.00 7.36 18.41
N ALA A 22 4.52 8.46 18.99
CA ALA A 22 5.75 8.47 19.78
C ALA A 22 5.80 7.41 20.90
N ASP A 23 4.69 7.21 21.60
CA ASP A 23 4.52 6.19 22.65
C ASP A 23 3.48 5.11 22.29
N GLY A 24 3.08 5.08 21.02
CA GLY A 24 1.99 4.26 20.51
C GLY A 24 2.39 2.81 20.20
N ARG A 25 1.37 1.99 19.96
CA ARG A 25 1.49 0.62 19.42
C ARG A 25 1.03 0.58 17.97
N LEU A 26 1.85 0.02 17.11
CA LEU A 26 1.59 -0.08 15.68
C LEU A 26 1.59 -1.53 15.22
N ILE A 27 0.72 -1.83 14.26
CA ILE A 27 0.78 -3.05 13.47
C ILE A 27 0.90 -2.72 11.98
N GLU A 28 1.77 -3.43 11.28
CA GLU A 28 1.98 -3.33 9.84
C GLU A 28 1.61 -4.66 9.18
N ILE A 29 0.65 -4.65 8.25
CA ILE A 29 0.27 -5.81 7.45
C ILE A 29 1.00 -5.75 6.10
N GLY A 30 1.69 -6.82 5.72
CA GLY A 30 2.57 -6.84 4.55
C GLY A 30 3.91 -6.14 4.81
N SER A 31 4.54 -6.49 5.94
CA SER A 31 5.72 -5.79 6.49
C SER A 31 7.07 -6.26 5.97
N TYR A 32 7.12 -7.31 5.14
CA TYR A 32 8.38 -7.87 4.66
C TYR A 32 9.17 -6.82 3.85
N ASP A 33 10.38 -6.51 4.30
CA ASP A 33 11.26 -5.55 3.62
C ASP A 33 11.93 -6.17 2.39
N VAL A 34 11.34 -5.92 1.23
CA VAL A 34 11.88 -6.34 -0.07
C VAL A 34 12.91 -5.33 -0.62
N ASN A 35 12.63 -4.03 -0.47
CA ASN A 35 13.39 -2.95 -1.12
C ASN A 35 13.27 -1.58 -0.41
N GLY A 36 12.92 -1.59 0.87
CA GLY A 36 12.64 -0.43 1.70
C GLY A 36 11.43 -0.70 2.60
N SER A 37 11.57 -0.37 3.88
CA SER A 37 10.50 -0.48 4.87
C SER A 37 9.94 0.89 5.24
N ILE A 38 8.63 0.97 5.48
CA ILE A 38 7.99 2.16 6.06
C ILE A 38 8.24 2.27 7.57
N ARG A 39 8.67 1.19 8.24
CA ARG A 39 8.87 1.11 9.69
C ARG A 39 9.72 2.25 10.24
N SER A 40 10.78 2.66 9.53
CA SER A 40 11.66 3.75 9.95
C SER A 40 10.98 5.13 10.00
N LEU A 41 9.84 5.30 9.34
CA LEU A 41 9.06 6.54 9.37
C LEU A 41 8.20 6.67 10.63
N PHE A 42 8.01 5.58 11.37
CA PHE A 42 7.10 5.48 12.49
C PHE A 42 7.85 5.10 13.78
N PRO A 43 8.47 6.07 14.47
CA PRO A 43 9.05 5.84 15.78
C PRO A 43 7.92 5.60 16.79
N ALA A 44 7.67 4.34 17.10
CA ALA A 44 6.67 3.88 18.04
C ALA A 44 7.29 3.09 19.19
N ARG A 45 6.61 3.03 20.35
CA ARG A 45 7.06 2.20 21.47
C ARG A 45 7.07 0.73 21.06
N ASP A 46 5.97 0.28 20.45
CA ASP A 46 5.79 -1.09 19.99
C ASP A 46 5.43 -1.06 18.49
N TYR A 47 6.16 -1.80 17.66
CA TYR A 47 5.89 -1.93 16.24
C TYR A 47 5.91 -3.40 15.86
N VAL A 48 4.78 -3.93 15.40
CA VAL A 48 4.61 -5.34 15.04
C VAL A 48 4.40 -5.47 13.53
N GLY A 49 5.32 -6.12 12.85
CA GLY A 49 5.19 -6.47 11.45
C GLY A 49 4.56 -7.85 11.26
N VAL A 50 3.59 -7.92 10.35
CA VAL A 50 2.94 -9.15 9.90
C VAL A 50 3.24 -9.37 8.44
N ASP A 51 3.60 -10.59 8.06
CA ASP A 51 3.68 -11.01 6.66
C ASP A 51 3.44 -12.53 6.55
N LEU A 52 3.35 -13.04 5.33
CA LEU A 52 3.09 -14.45 5.04
C LEU A 52 4.32 -15.34 5.29
N VAL A 53 5.52 -14.74 5.35
CA VAL A 53 6.78 -15.47 5.57
C VAL A 53 7.70 -14.74 6.52
N ALA A 54 8.53 -15.49 7.23
CA ALA A 54 9.57 -14.91 8.08
C ALA A 54 10.63 -14.17 7.24
N GLY A 55 11.06 -13.01 7.72
CA GLY A 55 12.14 -12.24 7.09
C GLY A 55 12.29 -10.84 7.66
N PRO A 56 13.06 -9.97 6.99
CA PRO A 56 13.30 -8.60 7.42
C PRO A 56 11.98 -7.84 7.64
N GLY A 57 11.79 -7.26 8.82
CA GLY A 57 10.58 -6.51 9.16
C GLY A 57 9.38 -7.35 9.59
N VAL A 58 9.49 -8.68 9.69
CA VAL A 58 8.37 -9.56 10.06
C VAL A 58 8.56 -10.08 11.49
N ASP A 59 7.59 -9.78 12.35
CA ASP A 59 7.55 -10.22 13.76
C ASP A 59 6.55 -11.37 13.96
N ILE A 60 5.47 -11.40 13.16
CA ILE A 60 4.44 -12.45 13.16
C ILE A 60 4.25 -12.97 11.73
N VAL A 61 4.33 -14.29 11.56
CA VAL A 61 4.01 -14.95 10.29
C VAL A 61 2.54 -15.36 10.28
N SER A 62 1.71 -14.67 9.49
CA SER A 62 0.27 -14.88 9.41
C SER A 62 -0.35 -14.15 8.21
N PHE A 63 -1.52 -14.60 7.78
CA PHE A 63 -2.40 -13.78 6.94
C PHE A 63 -2.94 -12.57 7.72
N GLY A 64 -3.08 -11.43 7.03
CA GLY A 64 -3.57 -10.20 7.64
C GLY A 64 -5.00 -10.31 8.19
N HIS A 65 -5.88 -11.03 7.49
CA HIS A 65 -7.25 -11.31 7.94
C HIS A 65 -7.33 -12.32 9.10
N ASP A 66 -6.29 -13.14 9.31
CA ASP A 66 -6.25 -14.14 10.38
C ASP A 66 -5.60 -13.65 11.68
N ILE A 67 -5.05 -12.42 11.70
CA ILE A 67 -4.46 -11.85 12.91
C ILE A 67 -5.52 -11.74 14.00
N ASN A 68 -5.40 -12.59 15.03
CA ASN A 68 -6.34 -12.69 16.13
C ASN A 68 -5.80 -12.08 17.44
N LEU A 69 -5.15 -10.92 17.33
CA LEU A 69 -4.80 -10.10 18.49
C LEU A 69 -6.05 -9.39 19.03
N PRO A 70 -6.02 -8.91 20.30
CA PRO A 70 -7.17 -8.26 20.91
C PRO A 70 -7.69 -7.07 20.08
N ASP A 71 -9.01 -6.89 20.09
CA ASP A 71 -9.66 -5.72 19.51
C ASP A 71 -9.10 -4.43 20.12
N SER A 72 -9.03 -3.37 19.31
CA SER A 72 -8.63 -2.04 19.78
C SER A 72 -7.27 -2.00 20.52
N HIS A 73 -6.35 -2.89 20.15
CA HIS A 73 -5.04 -3.00 20.80
C HIS A 73 -4.02 -1.97 20.29
N PHE A 74 -4.16 -1.54 19.03
CA PHE A 74 -3.18 -0.69 18.36
C PHE A 74 -3.66 0.76 18.21
N ASP A 75 -2.71 1.69 18.32
CA ASP A 75 -2.90 3.11 18.02
C ASP A 75 -2.95 3.36 16.51
N ALA A 76 -2.21 2.55 15.74
CA ALA A 76 -2.35 2.56 14.29
C ALA A 76 -2.14 1.18 13.63
N ALA A 77 -2.86 0.95 12.53
CA ALA A 77 -2.65 -0.15 11.60
C ALA A 77 -2.23 0.39 10.23
N LEU A 78 -1.13 -0.13 9.69
CA LEU A 78 -0.50 0.29 8.43
C LEU A 78 -0.45 -0.88 7.44
N SER A 79 -0.47 -0.59 6.14
CA SER A 79 -0.25 -1.61 5.10
C SER A 79 0.29 -0.97 3.83
N GLY A 80 1.46 -1.39 3.34
CA GLY A 80 2.09 -0.79 2.17
C GLY A 80 2.25 -1.77 1.01
N GLU A 81 1.58 -1.51 -0.12
CA GLU A 81 1.67 -2.35 -1.34
C GLU A 81 1.39 -3.84 -1.07
N CYS A 82 0.30 -4.11 -0.34
CA CYS A 82 -0.10 -5.47 0.06
C CYS A 82 -1.44 -5.89 -0.56
N PHE A 83 -2.45 -5.00 -0.57
CA PHE A 83 -3.83 -5.38 -0.91
C PHE A 83 -4.01 -5.84 -2.34
N GLU A 84 -3.22 -5.33 -3.28
CA GLU A 84 -3.25 -5.79 -4.66
C GLU A 84 -2.90 -7.27 -4.80
N HIS A 85 -2.20 -7.84 -3.81
CA HIS A 85 -1.75 -9.23 -3.74
C HIS A 85 -2.59 -10.10 -2.81
N ASP A 86 -3.56 -9.52 -2.10
CA ASP A 86 -4.36 -10.22 -1.08
C ASP A 86 -5.77 -10.53 -1.62
N PRO A 87 -6.12 -11.81 -1.91
CA PRO A 87 -7.48 -12.16 -2.33
C PRO A 87 -8.54 -11.90 -1.24
N HIS A 88 -8.12 -11.70 0.00
CA HIS A 88 -8.95 -11.40 1.17
C HIS A 88 -8.79 -9.95 1.66
N TRP A 89 -8.34 -9.03 0.79
CA TRP A 89 -8.03 -7.64 1.19
C TRP A 89 -9.19 -6.93 1.94
N LYS A 90 -10.45 -7.28 1.68
CA LYS A 90 -11.62 -6.73 2.40
C LYS A 90 -11.65 -7.16 3.87
N ASP A 91 -11.37 -8.43 4.11
CA ASP A 91 -11.32 -9.01 5.45
C ASP A 91 -10.06 -8.49 6.17
N THR A 92 -8.93 -8.40 5.47
CA THR A 92 -7.70 -7.80 5.99
C THR A 92 -7.92 -6.34 6.40
N PHE A 93 -8.53 -5.52 5.54
CA PHE A 93 -8.85 -4.12 5.86
C PHE A 93 -9.82 -4.00 7.05
N SER A 94 -10.85 -4.85 7.11
CA SER A 94 -11.77 -4.88 8.25
C SER A 94 -11.06 -5.30 9.54
N ASN A 95 -10.12 -6.23 9.45
CA ASN A 95 -9.32 -6.68 10.59
C ASN A 95 -8.37 -5.58 11.08
N MET A 96 -7.73 -4.85 10.17
CA MET A 96 -6.94 -3.65 10.52
C MET A 96 -7.78 -2.63 11.30
N ALA A 97 -9.02 -2.39 10.87
CA ALA A 97 -9.94 -1.50 11.59
C ALA A 97 -10.36 -2.07 12.96
N ARG A 98 -10.60 -3.38 13.09
CA ARG A 98 -10.90 -4.05 14.38
C ARG A 98 -9.75 -3.93 15.38
N LEU A 99 -8.52 -4.15 14.91
CA LEU A 99 -7.30 -4.11 15.72
C LEU A 99 -6.95 -2.70 16.19
N THR A 100 -7.41 -1.67 15.48
CA THR A 100 -7.14 -0.27 15.78
C THR A 100 -8.20 0.30 16.73
N ARG A 101 -7.74 0.93 17.83
CA ARG A 101 -8.62 1.52 18.83
C ARG A 101 -9.47 2.69 18.28
N PRO A 102 -10.60 3.03 18.91
CA PRO A 102 -11.31 4.27 18.62
C PRO A 102 -10.38 5.49 18.71
N GLY A 103 -10.48 6.40 17.73
CA GLY A 103 -9.57 7.54 17.58
C GLY A 103 -8.18 7.20 17.04
N GLY A 104 -7.87 5.91 16.80
CA GLY A 104 -6.62 5.45 16.18
C GLY A 104 -6.62 5.57 14.65
N LEU A 105 -5.46 5.32 14.05
CA LEU A 105 -5.21 5.52 12.62
C LEU A 105 -5.22 4.19 11.85
N VAL A 106 -5.89 4.15 10.70
CA VAL A 106 -5.69 3.10 9.68
C VAL A 106 -5.18 3.78 8.42
N ALA A 107 -4.05 3.32 7.86
CA ALA A 107 -3.54 3.86 6.61
C ALA A 107 -2.98 2.76 5.71
N PHE A 108 -3.21 2.87 4.41
CA PHE A 108 -2.61 1.95 3.45
C PHE A 108 -2.24 2.61 2.13
N THR A 109 -1.37 1.93 1.39
CA THR A 109 -1.13 2.16 -0.04
C THR A 109 -1.29 0.84 -0.79
N CYS A 110 -1.82 0.88 -2.01
CA CYS A 110 -1.89 -0.28 -2.89
C CYS A 110 -1.90 0.11 -4.37
N ALA A 111 -1.59 -0.86 -5.22
CA ALA A 111 -1.66 -0.66 -6.66
C ALA A 111 -3.10 -0.38 -7.13
N SER A 112 -3.25 0.66 -7.95
CA SER A 112 -4.55 1.11 -8.46
C SER A 112 -4.61 1.13 -9.99
N THR A 113 -5.71 1.67 -10.51
CA THR A 113 -6.06 1.68 -11.92
C THR A 113 -4.89 2.17 -12.77
N GLY A 114 -4.38 1.31 -13.64
CA GLY A 114 -3.28 1.64 -14.55
C GLY A 114 -1.92 1.16 -14.11
N ARG A 115 -1.75 0.71 -12.86
CA ARG A 115 -0.47 0.16 -12.41
C ARG A 115 -0.21 -1.20 -13.06
N PRO A 116 0.92 -1.40 -13.77
CA PRO A 116 1.26 -2.69 -14.34
C PRO A 116 1.29 -3.79 -13.28
N GLU A 117 0.73 -4.95 -13.63
CA GLU A 117 0.83 -6.17 -12.83
C GLU A 117 2.30 -6.48 -12.50
N HIS A 118 2.55 -6.78 -11.22
CA HIS A 118 3.85 -7.13 -10.67
C HIS A 118 3.67 -8.22 -9.61
N GLY A 119 4.76 -8.84 -9.14
CA GLY A 119 4.71 -9.83 -8.06
C GLY A 119 3.88 -11.10 -8.34
N THR A 120 3.60 -11.43 -9.61
CA THR A 120 2.88 -12.63 -10.06
C THR A 120 3.74 -13.52 -10.96
N ILE A 121 3.27 -14.74 -11.26
CA ILE A 121 3.91 -15.66 -12.20
C ILE A 121 4.00 -15.05 -13.62
N ARG A 122 3.00 -14.23 -13.99
CA ARG A 122 2.95 -13.55 -15.30
C ARG A 122 3.87 -12.33 -15.38
N SER A 123 4.45 -11.90 -14.25
CA SER A 123 5.30 -10.72 -14.14
C SER A 123 6.63 -11.08 -13.46
N ARG A 124 7.06 -10.34 -12.43
CA ARG A 124 8.29 -10.61 -11.67
C ARG A 124 7.92 -11.11 -10.28
N ALA A 125 7.77 -12.42 -10.13
CA ALA A 125 7.40 -13.10 -8.88
C ALA A 125 8.26 -12.69 -7.66
N VAL A 126 9.54 -12.34 -7.86
CA VAL A 126 10.45 -11.88 -6.80
C VAL A 126 10.00 -10.58 -6.10
N GLU A 127 9.02 -9.87 -6.65
CA GLU A 127 8.50 -8.61 -6.13
C GLU A 127 7.40 -8.81 -5.06
N SER A 128 6.97 -10.06 -4.82
CA SER A 128 6.02 -10.43 -3.76
C SER A 128 6.39 -11.80 -3.15
N PRO A 129 7.53 -11.92 -2.43
CA PRO A 129 8.06 -13.21 -2.00
C PRO A 129 7.11 -14.00 -1.09
N GLY A 130 6.37 -13.33 -0.21
CA GLY A 130 5.41 -13.97 0.70
C GLY A 130 4.28 -14.69 -0.03
N THR A 131 3.68 -14.05 -1.03
CA THR A 131 2.60 -14.69 -1.81
C THR A 131 3.11 -15.87 -2.62
N GLN A 132 4.32 -15.79 -3.17
CA GLN A 132 4.91 -16.88 -3.93
C GLN A 132 5.21 -18.10 -3.05
N ALA A 133 5.68 -17.88 -1.81
CA ALA A 133 5.91 -18.96 -0.86
C ALA A 133 4.60 -19.69 -0.49
N GLU A 134 3.50 -18.95 -0.36
CA GLU A 134 2.16 -19.48 -0.10
C GLU A 134 1.44 -19.99 -1.36
N GLY A 135 2.06 -19.92 -2.54
CA GLY A 135 1.47 -20.37 -3.80
C GLY A 135 0.30 -19.51 -4.29
N ILE A 136 0.23 -18.25 -3.87
CA ILE A 136 -0.81 -17.29 -4.24
C ILE A 136 -0.39 -16.54 -5.51
N ASP A 137 -1.18 -16.69 -6.58
CA ASP A 137 -1.03 -15.96 -7.85
C ASP A 137 -2.26 -15.07 -8.10
N TYR A 138 -2.48 -14.14 -7.17
CA TYR A 138 -3.57 -13.15 -7.23
C TYR A 138 -2.99 -11.75 -7.45
N TYR A 139 -3.66 -10.98 -8.30
CA TYR A 139 -3.37 -9.56 -8.46
C TYR A 139 -4.61 -8.75 -8.86
N GLN A 140 -4.91 -7.68 -8.13
CA GLN A 140 -5.97 -6.74 -8.47
C GLN A 140 -5.51 -5.29 -8.27
N ASN A 141 -5.67 -4.46 -9.31
CA ASN A 141 -5.62 -3.02 -9.12
C ASN A 141 -6.89 -2.55 -8.42
N LEU A 142 -6.77 -1.97 -7.23
CA LEU A 142 -7.90 -1.51 -6.42
C LEU A 142 -8.14 -0.01 -6.60
N SER A 143 -9.40 0.38 -6.67
CA SER A 143 -9.88 1.76 -6.72
C SER A 143 -10.73 2.07 -5.49
N GLU A 144 -10.98 3.35 -5.22
CA GLU A 144 -11.91 3.76 -4.16
C GLU A 144 -13.30 3.10 -4.29
N GLN A 145 -13.76 2.84 -5.52
CA GLN A 145 -15.05 2.21 -5.76
C GLN A 145 -15.13 0.77 -5.21
N ASP A 146 -14.01 0.05 -5.18
CA ASP A 146 -13.96 -1.32 -4.68
C ASP A 146 -14.27 -1.39 -3.17
N PHE A 147 -13.99 -0.31 -2.44
CA PHE A 147 -14.27 -0.16 -1.01
C PHE A 147 -15.73 0.26 -0.72
N GLY A 148 -16.52 0.61 -1.74
CA GLY A 148 -17.89 1.13 -1.56
C GLY A 148 -18.89 0.15 -0.94
N GLY A 149 -18.57 -1.16 -0.93
CA GLY A 149 -19.38 -2.17 -0.25
C GLY A 149 -19.04 -2.37 1.23
N LEU A 150 -18.05 -1.65 1.77
CA LEU A 150 -17.63 -1.72 3.16
C LEU A 150 -18.31 -0.62 3.98
N PRO A 151 -18.58 -0.82 5.28
CA PRO A 151 -19.25 0.16 6.13
C PRO A 151 -18.28 1.26 6.59
N LEU A 152 -17.67 1.99 5.64
CA LEU A 152 -16.62 2.98 5.93
C LEU A 152 -17.08 4.06 6.91
N GLU A 153 -18.34 4.50 6.79
CA GLU A 153 -18.92 5.49 7.70
C GLU A 153 -19.12 4.94 9.12
N GLU A 154 -19.28 3.63 9.30
CA GLU A 154 -19.36 3.02 10.63
C GLU A 154 -17.96 2.81 11.22
N LEU A 155 -16.99 2.48 10.36
CA LEU A 155 -15.61 2.23 10.76
C LEU A 155 -14.85 3.53 11.07
N PHE A 156 -15.07 4.62 10.34
CA PHE A 156 -14.24 5.82 10.43
C PHE A 156 -15.06 7.08 10.72
N SER A 157 -14.57 7.93 11.60
CA SER A 157 -15.13 9.27 11.84
C SER A 157 -14.67 10.29 10.79
N ALA A 158 -13.49 10.05 10.22
CA ALA A 158 -12.96 10.77 9.07
C ALA A 158 -12.08 9.81 8.25
N TYR A 159 -12.20 9.83 6.94
CA TYR A 159 -11.31 9.08 6.05
C TYR A 159 -11.15 9.81 4.72
N ARG A 160 -10.11 9.43 3.96
CA ARG A 160 -9.92 9.94 2.61
C ARG A 160 -9.13 8.95 1.77
N PHE A 161 -9.50 8.87 0.49
CA PHE A 161 -8.73 8.23 -0.56
C PHE A 161 -8.00 9.28 -1.40
N TRP A 162 -6.80 8.94 -1.86
CA TRP A 162 -6.07 9.71 -2.86
C TRP A 162 -5.56 8.76 -3.93
N TYR A 163 -6.02 8.95 -5.17
CA TYR A 163 -5.43 8.28 -6.30
C TYR A 163 -4.27 9.13 -6.85
N LEU A 164 -3.07 8.55 -6.95
CA LEU A 164 -1.88 9.23 -7.43
C LEU A 164 -1.57 8.83 -8.88
N PRO A 165 -1.87 9.67 -9.91
CA PRO A 165 -1.74 9.27 -11.32
C PRO A 165 -0.29 9.08 -11.80
N THR A 166 0.70 9.42 -10.98
CA THR A 166 2.12 9.24 -11.30
C THR A 166 2.61 7.83 -11.08
N SER A 167 2.35 7.26 -9.92
CA SER A 167 2.67 5.86 -9.61
C SER A 167 1.53 4.90 -9.92
N PHE A 168 0.31 5.41 -10.10
CA PHE A 168 -0.93 4.64 -10.24
C PHE A 168 -1.33 3.92 -8.95
N ASP A 169 -1.09 4.54 -7.79
CA ASP A 169 -1.47 3.98 -6.49
C ASP A 169 -2.72 4.62 -5.93
N LEU A 170 -3.39 3.86 -5.09
CA LEU A 170 -4.44 4.33 -4.20
C LEU A 170 -3.86 4.44 -2.79
N TYR A 171 -3.98 5.62 -2.20
CA TYR A 171 -3.62 5.88 -0.81
C TYR A 171 -4.89 6.07 0.01
N PHE A 172 -4.86 5.61 1.26
CA PHE A 172 -5.96 5.76 2.20
C PHE A 172 -5.43 6.13 3.57
N ALA A 173 -6.16 7.00 4.26
CA ALA A 173 -6.03 7.21 5.69
C ALA A 173 -7.42 7.38 6.30
N GLY A 174 -7.63 6.78 7.47
CA GLY A 174 -8.88 6.82 8.21
C GLY A 174 -8.64 6.90 9.72
N VAL A 175 -9.46 7.70 10.40
CA VAL A 175 -9.50 7.82 11.86
C VAL A 175 -10.65 6.97 12.37
N ARG A 176 -10.35 5.97 13.21
CA ARG A 176 -11.35 5.06 13.74
C ARG A 176 -12.42 5.81 14.52
N ARG A 177 -13.68 5.52 14.21
CA ARG A 177 -14.84 6.11 14.88
C ARG A 177 -14.85 5.77 16.37
N GLY A 178 -15.37 6.70 17.19
CA GLY A 178 -15.63 6.50 18.61
C GLY A 178 -14.56 7.06 19.56
N GLY A 179 -13.63 7.86 19.07
CA GLY A 179 -12.62 8.54 19.88
C GLY A 179 -11.93 9.67 19.14
N GLU A 180 -11.01 10.33 19.81
CA GLU A 180 -10.14 11.37 19.26
C GLU A 180 -8.66 10.91 19.32
N GLY A 181 -7.80 11.49 18.48
CA GLY A 181 -6.36 11.29 18.57
C GLY A 181 -5.63 11.34 17.23
N ALA A 182 -6.07 10.54 16.25
CA ALA A 182 -5.45 10.51 14.94
C ALA A 182 -5.95 11.65 14.04
N HIS A 183 -5.10 12.06 13.11
CA HIS A 183 -5.35 13.09 12.12
C HIS A 183 -5.03 12.57 10.72
N LEU A 184 -5.85 12.93 9.74
CA LEU A 184 -5.52 12.70 8.34
C LEU A 184 -4.32 13.57 7.93
N PRO A 185 -3.45 13.11 7.02
CA PRO A 185 -2.38 13.93 6.47
C PRO A 185 -2.93 15.16 5.73
N ASP A 186 -2.14 16.23 5.68
CA ASP A 186 -2.51 17.46 4.97
C ASP A 186 -2.74 17.14 3.47
N PRO A 187 -3.94 17.40 2.91
CA PRO A 187 -4.23 17.12 1.52
C PRO A 187 -3.30 17.86 0.53
N THR A 188 -2.82 19.05 0.90
CA THR A 188 -1.90 19.82 0.06
C THR A 188 -0.52 19.16 -0.01
N GLU A 189 -0.06 18.58 1.09
CA GLU A 189 1.17 17.80 1.12
C GLU A 189 1.03 16.52 0.28
N VAL A 190 -0.08 15.78 0.44
CA VAL A 190 -0.31 14.57 -0.35
C VAL A 190 -0.37 14.90 -1.86
N ALA A 191 -0.95 16.03 -2.24
CA ALA A 191 -0.96 16.48 -3.63
C ALA A 191 0.45 16.74 -4.19
N GLN A 192 1.40 17.20 -3.36
CA GLN A 192 2.77 17.47 -3.79
C GLN A 192 3.57 16.20 -4.12
N ILE A 193 3.16 15.05 -3.59
CA ILE A 193 3.82 13.74 -3.83
C ILE A 193 3.88 13.42 -5.33
N ALA A 194 2.89 13.85 -6.11
CA ALA A 194 2.85 13.67 -7.57
C ALA A 194 4.09 14.29 -8.28
N HIS A 195 4.79 15.21 -7.64
CA HIS A 195 5.96 15.86 -8.19
C HIS A 195 7.28 15.14 -7.89
N LEU A 196 7.30 14.12 -7.04
CA LEU A 196 8.53 13.40 -6.67
C LEU A 196 9.08 12.55 -7.82
N MET A 197 8.21 11.99 -8.66
CA MET A 197 8.63 11.15 -9.77
C MET A 197 9.56 11.92 -10.72
N ARG A 198 10.77 11.43 -10.96
CA ARG A 198 11.71 12.09 -11.89
C ARG A 198 11.15 12.04 -13.32
N LEU A 199 11.49 13.05 -14.15
CA LEU A 199 10.94 13.20 -15.50
C LEU A 199 11.09 11.94 -16.37
N GLY A 200 12.26 11.28 -16.33
CA GLY A 200 12.49 10.05 -17.11
C GLY A 200 11.58 8.88 -16.72
N HIS A 201 11.08 8.83 -15.49
CA HIS A 201 10.09 7.83 -15.06
C HIS A 201 8.69 8.21 -15.52
N ARG A 202 8.36 9.52 -15.53
CA ARG A 202 7.07 10.01 -16.04
C ARG A 202 6.94 9.72 -17.53
N VAL A 203 7.98 9.99 -18.31
CA VAL A 203 8.00 9.73 -19.77
C VAL A 203 7.85 8.24 -20.06
N ALA A 204 8.56 7.38 -19.31
CA ALA A 204 8.46 5.93 -19.46
C ALA A 204 7.05 5.37 -19.17
N ARG A 205 6.22 6.09 -18.38
CA ARG A 205 4.84 5.71 -18.09
C ARG A 205 3.82 6.31 -19.08
N LEU A 206 4.26 7.11 -20.06
CA LEU A 206 3.33 7.70 -21.05
C LEU A 206 2.55 6.65 -21.85
N PRO A 207 3.16 5.55 -22.35
CA PRO A 207 2.41 4.51 -23.05
C PRO A 207 1.35 3.85 -22.19
N LEU A 208 1.63 3.66 -20.89
CA LEU A 208 0.65 3.16 -19.91
C LEU A 208 -0.58 4.07 -19.84
N ARG A 209 -0.37 5.38 -19.73
CA ARG A 209 -1.47 6.37 -19.66
C ARG A 209 -2.26 6.46 -20.95
N VAL A 210 -1.61 6.34 -22.10
CA VAL A 210 -2.28 6.33 -23.41
C VAL A 210 -3.15 5.07 -23.52
N ALA A 211 -2.57 3.90 -23.22
CA ALA A 211 -3.29 2.62 -23.24
C ALA A 211 -4.50 2.63 -22.30
N LEU A 212 -4.36 3.21 -21.10
CA LEU A 212 -5.44 3.28 -20.10
C LEU A 212 -6.67 4.06 -20.60
N ARG A 213 -6.47 5.05 -21.49
CA ARG A 213 -7.58 5.86 -22.04
C ARG A 213 -8.33 5.19 -23.18
N VAL A 214 -7.71 4.23 -23.85
CA VAL A 214 -8.22 3.66 -25.11
C VAL A 214 -8.58 2.18 -24.99
N LEU A 215 -8.11 1.50 -23.95
CA LEU A 215 -8.36 0.07 -23.71
C LEU A 215 -9.29 -0.12 -22.51
N PRO A 216 -10.20 -1.10 -22.57
CA PRO A 216 -10.93 -1.54 -21.38
C PRO A 216 -9.98 -2.20 -20.38
N ALA A 217 -10.30 -2.11 -19.09
CA ALA A 217 -9.45 -2.61 -17.99
C ALA A 217 -9.01 -4.07 -18.17
N GLN A 218 -9.91 -4.95 -18.66
CA GLN A 218 -9.62 -6.37 -18.86
C GLN A 218 -8.56 -6.62 -19.96
N ARG A 219 -8.40 -5.69 -20.91
CA ARG A 219 -7.39 -5.76 -21.99
C ARG A 219 -6.14 -4.96 -21.67
N TYR A 220 -6.26 -3.94 -20.83
CA TYR A 220 -5.16 -3.04 -20.46
C TYR A 220 -3.90 -3.80 -20.03
N GLN A 221 -4.01 -4.65 -19.00
CA GLN A 221 -2.87 -5.39 -18.45
C GLN A 221 -2.19 -6.29 -19.51
N ARG A 222 -2.97 -6.97 -20.34
CA ARG A 222 -2.43 -7.85 -21.41
C ARG A 222 -1.59 -7.08 -22.43
N VAL A 223 -1.94 -5.83 -22.73
CA VAL A 223 -1.24 -5.00 -23.71
C VAL A 223 0.00 -4.33 -23.12
N ILE A 224 -0.10 -3.82 -21.90
CA ILE A 224 0.97 -3.02 -21.28
C ILE A 224 2.06 -3.86 -20.63
N LEU A 225 1.75 -5.07 -20.16
CA LEU A 225 2.70 -5.89 -19.40
C LEU A 225 3.95 -6.29 -20.21
N PRO A 226 3.87 -6.68 -21.50
CA PRO A 226 5.06 -6.95 -22.31
C PRO A 226 5.97 -5.72 -22.46
N TYR A 227 5.36 -4.54 -22.70
CA TYR A 227 6.07 -3.27 -22.78
C TYR A 227 6.79 -2.95 -21.46
N TRP A 228 6.07 -3.04 -20.35
CA TRP A 228 6.59 -2.73 -19.04
C TRP A 228 7.73 -3.68 -18.63
N THR A 229 7.54 -4.98 -18.87
CA THR A 229 8.55 -6.01 -18.58
C THR A 229 9.83 -5.79 -19.40
N ALA A 230 9.70 -5.46 -20.68
CA ALA A 230 10.86 -5.15 -21.54
C ALA A 230 11.62 -3.91 -21.03
N LEU A 231 10.89 -2.87 -20.61
CA LEU A 231 11.48 -1.65 -20.04
C LEU A 231 12.26 -1.93 -18.73
N LEU A 232 11.70 -2.72 -17.81
CA LEU A 232 12.36 -3.10 -16.56
C LEU A 232 13.64 -3.92 -16.81
N ARG A 233 13.62 -4.84 -17.79
CA ARG A 233 14.79 -5.63 -18.19
C ARG A 233 15.90 -4.78 -18.79
N LEU A 234 15.56 -3.79 -19.62
CA LEU A 234 16.54 -2.88 -20.20
C LEU A 234 17.23 -2.06 -19.11
N ARG A 235 16.49 -1.53 -18.13
CA ARG A 235 17.09 -0.68 -17.11
C ARG A 235 17.92 -1.43 -16.07
N THR A 236 17.51 -2.64 -15.68
CA THR A 236 18.35 -3.51 -14.83
C THR A 236 19.70 -3.81 -15.49
N ARG A 237 19.72 -3.99 -16.82
CA ARG A 237 20.96 -4.19 -17.59
C ARG A 237 21.88 -2.96 -17.66
N PHE A 238 21.33 -1.75 -17.51
CA PHE A 238 22.07 -0.48 -17.59
C PHE A 238 22.17 0.26 -16.24
N GLY A 239 21.95 -0.43 -15.11
CA GLY A 239 22.14 0.12 -13.76
C GLY A 239 21.09 1.15 -13.32
N GLY A 240 19.93 1.23 -13.98
CA GLY A 240 18.84 2.13 -13.60
C GLY A 240 17.73 1.41 -12.83
N THR A 241 17.25 2.00 -11.72
CA THR A 241 16.06 1.55 -10.98
C THR A 241 14.81 2.29 -11.45
N ILE A 242 13.75 1.58 -11.86
CA ILE A 242 12.36 2.08 -11.86
C ILE A 242 11.65 1.27 -10.78
N ALA A 243 11.09 1.92 -9.76
CA ALA A 243 10.13 1.26 -8.90
C ALA A 243 8.89 0.87 -9.71
N SER A 244 8.37 -0.34 -9.50
CA SER A 244 7.15 -0.86 -10.12
C SER A 244 5.98 0.09 -9.94
#